data_AF-A0A9E4L356-F1
#
_entry.id   AF-A0A9E4L356-F1
#
_cell.length_a   1.000
_cell.length_b   1.000
_cell.length_c   1.000
_cell.angle_alpha   90.00
_cell.angle_beta   90.00
_cell.angle_gamma   90.00
#
_symmetry.space_group_name_H-M   'P 1'
#
loop_
_entity.id
_entity.type
_entity.pdbx_description
1 polymer ?
#
loop_
_entity_poly.entity_id
_entity_poly.type
_entity_poly.pdbx_seq_one_letter_code
_entity_poly.pdbx_strand_id
1 'polypeptide(L)'
;MNRFRVTYDLDTFRGDVFGGVTSMVVALPVALGFGIASGMGAAAGLYGAIAVGFFASVCVVTVFGSSMSRRSRIASQPIDQYGL
;
A
#
# COMPACT_ATOMS: atom_id res chain seq x y z
N MET A 1 7.64 29.52 -13.65
CA MET A 1 8.02 28.68 -12.49
C MET A 1 6.75 28.03 -11.92
N ASN A 2 6.87 26.82 -11.35
CA ASN A 2 5.83 25.87 -10.87
C ASN A 2 5.30 24.85 -11.89
N ARG A 3 5.86 23.62 -11.82
CA ARG A 3 5.36 22.40 -12.48
C ARG A 3 5.34 21.24 -11.47
N PHE A 4 4.63 21.40 -10.36
CA PHE A 4 4.16 20.25 -9.58
C PHE A 4 2.75 19.93 -10.06
N ARG A 5 2.64 18.99 -11.01
CA ARG A 5 1.35 18.40 -11.35
C ARG A 5 1.06 17.31 -10.32
N VAL A 6 0.12 17.58 -9.42
CA VAL A 6 -0.54 16.53 -8.65
C VAL A 6 -1.48 15.82 -9.63
N THR A 7 -0.95 14.83 -10.34
CA THR A 7 -1.74 13.98 -11.24
C THR A 7 -2.22 12.79 -10.43
N TYR A 8 -3.27 12.98 -9.63
CA TYR A 8 -3.99 11.85 -9.03
C TYR A 8 -5.17 11.55 -9.94
N ASP A 9 -4.96 10.61 -10.86
CA ASP A 9 -5.98 10.25 -11.84
C ASP A 9 -7.09 9.43 -11.17
N LEU A 10 -8.32 9.61 -11.65
CA LEU A 10 -9.48 8.87 -11.16
C LEU A 10 -9.31 7.35 -11.35
N ASP A 11 -8.52 6.93 -12.33
CA ASP A 11 -8.17 5.52 -12.55
C ASP A 11 -7.27 4.95 -11.45
N THR A 12 -6.29 5.74 -10.97
CA THR A 12 -5.46 5.34 -9.81
C THR A 12 -6.29 5.29 -8.53
N PHE A 13 -7.18 6.27 -8.33
CA PHE A 13 -8.09 6.27 -7.19
C PHE A 13 -8.99 5.03 -7.17
N ARG A 14 -9.54 4.63 -8.33
CA ARG A 14 -10.33 3.40 -8.46
C ARG A 14 -9.48 2.18 -8.13
N GLY A 15 -8.25 2.10 -8.66
CA GLY A 15 -7.30 1.02 -8.36
C GLY A 15 -7.04 0.86 -6.86
N ASP A 16 -6.77 1.96 -6.16
CA ASP A 16 -6.52 1.96 -4.72
C ASP A 16 -7.75 1.51 -3.92
N VAL A 17 -8.95 1.94 -4.32
CA VAL A 17 -10.21 1.53 -3.67
C VAL A 17 -10.48 0.03 -3.86
N PHE A 18 -10.36 -0.49 -5.09
CA PHE A 18 -10.58 -1.92 -5.35
C PHE A 18 -9.52 -2.80 -4.65
N GLY A 19 -8.27 -2.33 -4.60
CA GLY A 19 -7.19 -3.00 -3.85
C GLY A 19 -7.44 -3.01 -2.33
N GLY A 20 -7.94 -1.89 -1.78
CA GLY A 20 -8.33 -1.78 -0.37
C GLY A 20 -9.49 -2.70 0.01
N VAL A 21 -10.55 -2.74 -0.80
CA VAL A 21 -11.71 -3.62 -0.55
C VAL A 21 -11.33 -5.10 -0.63
N THR A 22 -10.57 -5.49 -1.66
CA THR A 22 -10.16 -6.90 -1.85
C THR A 22 -9.30 -7.40 -0.68
N SER A 23 -8.34 -6.59 -0.24
CA SER A 23 -7.51 -6.95 0.91
C SER A 23 -8.32 -7.04 2.21
N MET A 24 -9.33 -6.17 2.39
CA MET A 24 -10.21 -6.25 3.56
C MET A 24 -10.99 -7.56 3.58
N VAL A 25 -11.56 -7.98 2.45
CA VAL A 25 -12.34 -9.23 2.34
C VAL A 25 -11.52 -10.47 2.70
N VAL A 26 -10.24 -10.51 2.33
CA VAL A 26 -9.35 -11.65 2.65
C VAL A 26 -8.83 -11.58 4.08
N ALA A 27 -8.57 -10.38 4.62
CA ALA A 27 -8.05 -10.20 5.97
C ALA A 27 -9.11 -10.43 7.08
N LEU A 28 -10.39 -10.12 6.79
CA LEU A 28 -11.49 -10.22 7.75
C LEU A 28 -11.70 -11.65 8.30
N PRO A 29 -11.79 -12.71 7.49
CA PRO A 29 -11.93 -14.09 8.00
C PRO A 29 -10.69 -14.57 8.75
N VAL A 30 -9.48 -14.16 8.33
CA VAL A 30 -8.23 -14.51 9.03
C VAL A 30 -8.20 -13.86 10.42
N ALA A 31 -8.61 -12.61 10.54
CA ALA A 31 -8.70 -11.89 11.81
C ALA A 31 -9.74 -12.50 12.76
N LEU A 32 -10.93 -12.83 12.26
CA LEU A 32 -11.98 -13.47 13.05
C LEU A 32 -11.56 -14.88 13.50
N GLY A 33 -10.95 -15.66 12.61
CA GLY A 33 -10.42 -16.99 12.92
C GLY A 33 -9.33 -16.95 13.98
N PHE A 34 -8.40 -16.01 13.88
CA PHE A 34 -7.35 -15.79 14.88
C PHE A 34 -7.91 -15.33 16.23
N GLY A 35 -8.96 -14.48 16.22
CA GLY A 35 -9.68 -14.07 17.43
C GLY A 35 -10.39 -15.21 18.16
N ILE A 36 -10.98 -16.14 17.41
CA ILE A 36 -11.61 -17.34 17.99
C ILE A 36 -10.53 -18.31 18.49
N ALA A 37 -9.46 -18.53 17.73
CA ALA A 37 -8.37 -19.44 18.08
C ALA A 37 -7.60 -18.99 19.35
N SER A 38 -7.53 -17.69 19.61
CA SER A 38 -6.92 -17.13 20.83
C SER A 38 -7.81 -17.20 22.07
N GLY A 39 -9.07 -17.67 21.94
CA GLY A 39 -10.00 -17.85 23.06
C GLY A 39 -10.66 -16.56 23.58
N MET A 40 -10.33 -15.40 23.01
CA MET A 40 -10.96 -14.10 23.35
C MET A 40 -12.22 -13.79 22.51
N GLY A 41 -12.49 -14.59 21.49
CA GLY A 41 -13.68 -14.49 20.65
C GLY A 41 -13.49 -13.63 19.40
N ALA A 42 -14.42 -13.75 18.46
CA ALA A 42 -14.33 -13.11 17.15
C ALA A 42 -14.29 -11.57 17.25
N ALA A 43 -14.99 -10.99 18.24
CA ALA A 43 -14.96 -9.56 18.50
C ALA A 43 -13.54 -9.06 18.83
N ALA A 44 -12.78 -9.78 19.66
CA ALA A 44 -11.41 -9.43 20.00
C ALA A 44 -10.48 -9.48 18.78
N GLY A 45 -10.67 -10.47 17.90
CA GLY A 45 -9.94 -10.55 16.62
C GLY A 45 -10.24 -9.36 15.69
N LEU A 46 -11.50 -8.92 15.65
CA LEU A 46 -11.90 -7.75 14.85
C LEU A 46 -11.31 -6.45 15.41
N TYR A 47 -11.35 -6.25 16.73
CA TYR A 47 -10.70 -5.11 17.37
C TYR A 47 -9.18 -5.11 17.13
N GLY A 48 -8.54 -6.28 17.20
CA GLY A 48 -7.13 -6.45 16.88
C GLY A 48 -6.81 -6.08 15.43
N ALA A 49 -7.62 -6.51 14.46
CA ALA A 49 -7.42 -6.18 13.06
C ALA A 49 -7.56 -4.68 12.76
N ILE A 50 -8.53 -4.00 13.39
CA ILE A 50 -8.72 -2.55 13.23
C ILE A 50 -7.51 -1.80 13.81
N ALA A 51 -7.06 -2.17 15.01
CA ALA A 51 -5.90 -1.56 15.65
C ALA A 51 -4.63 -1.77 14.81
N VAL A 52 -4.34 -2.99 14.39
CA VAL A 52 -3.16 -3.32 13.58
C VAL A 52 -3.23 -2.64 12.21
N GLY A 53 -4.38 -2.58 11.56
CA GLY A 53 -4.55 -1.91 10.26
C GLY A 53 -4.25 -0.42 10.32
N PHE A 54 -4.69 0.26 11.39
CA PHE A 54 -4.39 1.67 11.62
C PHE A 54 -2.90 1.90 11.89
N PHE A 55 -2.30 1.11 12.79
CA PHE A 55 -0.87 1.21 13.09
C PHE A 55 0.02 0.85 11.90
N ALA A 56 -0.37 -0.16 11.12
CA ALA A 56 0.32 -0.54 9.90
C ALA A 56 0.31 0.61 8.91
N SER A 57 -0.83 1.25 8.65
CA SER A 57 -0.92 2.38 7.72
C SER A 57 0.00 3.53 8.13
N VAL A 58 0.01 3.93 9.41
CA VAL A 58 0.80 5.06 9.91
C VAL A 58 2.31 4.76 9.94
N CYS A 59 2.72 3.61 10.44
CA CYS A 59 4.13 3.26 10.56
C CYS A 59 4.74 2.81 9.22
N VAL A 60 4.03 2.01 8.41
CA VAL A 60 4.58 1.47 7.15
C VAL A 60 4.73 2.57 6.11
N VAL A 61 3.74 3.46 5.94
CA VAL A 61 3.78 4.47 4.88
C VAL A 61 4.97 5.42 5.03
N THR A 62 5.35 5.71 6.27
CA THR A 62 6.46 6.61 6.58
C THR A 62 7.82 5.95 6.38
N VAL A 63 7.92 4.62 6.54
CA VAL A 63 9.20 3.89 6.48
C VAL A 63 9.63 3.54 5.05
N PHE A 64 8.68 3.27 4.14
CA PHE A 64 8.98 2.83 2.78
C PHE A 64 9.09 3.96 1.73
N GLY A 65 8.57 5.16 2.01
CA GLY A 65 8.54 6.28 1.05
C GLY A 65 9.91 6.87 0.71
N SER A 66 10.91 6.71 1.57
CA SER A 66 12.19 7.41 1.45
C SER A 66 13.16 6.84 0.40
N SER A 67 12.91 5.65 -0.17
CA SER A 67 13.94 4.91 -0.93
C SER A 67 13.80 4.95 -2.46
N MET A 68 12.66 5.42 -2.99
CA MET A 68 12.31 5.21 -4.41
C MET A 68 12.52 6.46 -5.29
N SER A 69 13.76 6.93 -5.40
CA SER A 69 14.09 8.13 -6.22
C SER A 69 15.36 7.98 -7.07
N ARG A 70 15.63 6.79 -7.63
CA ARG A 70 16.78 6.58 -8.55
C ARG A 70 16.51 5.78 -9.83
N ARG A 71 15.24 5.48 -10.15
CA ARG A 71 14.91 4.61 -11.31
C ARG A 71 14.59 5.35 -12.61
N SER A 72 14.55 6.69 -12.59
CA SER A 72 14.29 7.51 -13.78
C SER A 72 15.54 7.98 -14.54
N ARG A 73 16.76 7.83 -13.99
CA ARG A 73 18.00 8.27 -14.67
C ARG A 73 18.59 7.26 -15.67
N ILE A 74 18.16 5.99 -15.63
CA ILE A 74 18.72 4.95 -16.51
C ILE A 74 17.96 4.88 -17.83
N ALA A 75 16.70 5.31 -17.87
CA ALA A 75 15.87 5.36 -19.08
C ALA A 75 16.10 6.61 -19.95
N SER A 76 16.84 7.61 -19.44
CA SER A 76 17.23 8.80 -20.18
C SER A 76 18.66 8.74 -20.71
N GLN A 77 19.32 7.58 -20.64
CA GLN A 77 20.56 7.37 -21.39
C GLN A 77 20.16 7.08 -22.85
N PRO A 78 20.40 8.00 -23.80
CA PRO A 78 20.11 7.74 -25.20
C PRO A 78 20.96 6.55 -25.66
N ILE A 79 20.28 5.57 -26.25
CA ILE A 79 20.88 4.33 -26.76
C ILE A 79 21.84 4.61 -27.93
N ASP A 80 21.85 5.86 -28.43
CA ASP A 80 22.79 6.39 -29.43
C ASP A 80 24.26 6.48 -28.95
N GLN A 81 24.55 6.27 -27.66
CA GLN A 81 25.92 6.22 -27.15
C GLN A 81 26.59 4.83 -27.32
N TYR A 82 25.85 3.80 -27.77
CA TYR A 82 26.35 2.46 -28.07
C TYR A 82 26.58 2.26 -29.58
N GLY A 83 27.34 3.16 -30.21
CA GLY A 83 27.56 3.21 -31.66
C GLY A 83 27.91 1.88 -32.34
N LEU A 84 26.87 1.22 -32.86
CA LEU A 84 26.84 0.17 -33.88
C LEU A 84 25.60 0.39 -34.76
#